data_AF-A0A936PWM9-F1
#
_entry.id   AF-A0A936PWM9-F1
#
_cell.length_a   1.000
_cell.length_b   1.000
_cell.length_c   1.000
_cell.angle_alpha   90.00
_cell.angle_beta   90.00
_cell.angle_gamma   90.00
#
_symmetry.space_group_name_H-M   'P 1'
#
loop_
_entity.id
_entity.type
_entity.pdbx_description
1 polymer ?
#
loop_
_entity_poly.entity_id
_entity_poly.type
_entity_poly.pdbx_seq_one_letter_code
_entity_poly.pdbx_strand_id
1 'polypeptide(L)'
;MITLPRLLAALTSGLLLYVISPPMNLHFLHWVSFVPLLLVMREDDPKGNFMLGWLAGYSAVSTLFFWLAESIIRFSNIPAFLSLQVVHLFAFAVGLPYAIVFPLAPRLRRVFGVGWVFFLPAVQVAVEFVTPALFPYFQGVSQYRVAPAWQLASVTGVYGVTYLVMLTNCAVAELIIATRAGERPTCGP
;
A
#
# COMPACT_ATOMS: atom_id res chain seq x y z
N MET A 1 4.86 -1.49 -20.90
CA MET A 1 4.24 -2.84 -20.81
C MET A 1 4.46 -3.38 -19.41
N ILE A 2 3.42 -3.96 -18.80
CA ILE A 2 3.51 -4.58 -17.48
C ILE A 2 4.15 -5.96 -17.64
N THR A 3 5.25 -6.20 -16.93
CA THR A 3 5.97 -7.47 -16.96
C THR A 3 5.61 -8.32 -15.74
N LEU A 4 5.81 -9.64 -15.82
CA LEU A 4 5.58 -10.57 -14.71
C LEU A 4 6.20 -10.11 -13.37
N PRO A 5 7.48 -9.68 -13.28
CA PRO A 5 8.04 -9.24 -12.01
C PRO A 5 7.34 -7.99 -11.43
N ARG A 6 6.82 -7.09 -12.27
CA ARG A 6 6.06 -5.92 -11.80
C ARG A 6 4.72 -6.35 -11.20
N LEU A 7 4.04 -7.32 -11.82
CA LEU A 7 2.82 -7.90 -11.28
C LEU A 7 3.06 -8.59 -9.94
N LEU A 8 4.11 -9.41 -9.85
CA LEU A 8 4.46 -10.11 -8.62
C LEU A 8 4.78 -9.13 -7.49
N ALA A 9 5.49 -8.03 -7.78
CA ALA A 9 5.78 -7.01 -6.78
C ALA A 9 4.51 -6.32 -6.24
N ALA A 10 3.55 -6.01 -7.13
CA ALA A 10 2.27 -5.43 -6.73
C ALA A 10 1.42 -6.39 -5.91
N LEU A 11 1.28 -7.64 -6.36
CA LEU A 11 0.55 -8.68 -5.62
C LEU A 11 1.19 -8.97 -4.27
N THR A 12 2.50 -9.09 -4.21
CA THR A 12 3.22 -9.34 -2.95
C THR A 12 2.93 -8.21 -1.95
N SER A 13 2.99 -6.97 -2.39
CA SER A 13 2.77 -5.81 -1.51
C SER A 13 1.35 -5.76 -0.95
N GLY A 14 0.34 -6.14 -1.75
CA GLY A 14 -1.05 -6.20 -1.30
C GLY A 14 -1.37 -7.43 -0.45
N LEU A 15 -0.98 -8.63 -0.90
CA LEU A 15 -1.25 -9.89 -0.21
C LEU A 15 -0.54 -10.00 1.15
N LEU A 16 0.62 -9.36 1.32
CA LEU A 16 1.30 -9.29 2.61
C LEU A 16 0.43 -8.66 3.71
N LEU A 17 -0.54 -7.81 3.36
CA LEU A 17 -1.42 -7.19 4.36
C LEU A 17 -2.28 -8.21 5.12
N TYR A 18 -2.52 -9.40 4.56
CA TYR A 18 -3.19 -10.49 5.25
C TYR A 18 -2.43 -10.94 6.50
N VAL A 19 -1.13 -11.22 6.33
CA VAL A 19 -0.30 -11.74 7.42
C VAL A 19 0.14 -10.63 8.38
N ILE A 20 0.24 -9.39 7.89
CA ILE A 20 0.53 -8.19 8.68
C ILE A 20 -0.61 -7.89 9.66
N SER A 21 -1.85 -8.11 9.24
CA SER A 21 -3.04 -7.76 9.98
C SER A 21 -3.51 -8.88 10.90
N PRO A 22 -4.44 -8.61 11.83
CA PRO A 22 -5.12 -9.67 12.57
C PRO A 22 -5.74 -10.70 11.60
N PRO A 23 -5.69 -12.00 11.93
CA PRO A 23 -5.26 -12.56 13.21
C PRO A 23 -3.75 -12.80 13.36
N MET A 24 -2.99 -12.92 12.26
CA MET A 24 -1.57 -13.30 12.31
C MET A 24 -0.67 -12.22 12.91
N ASN A 25 -0.94 -10.96 12.57
CA ASN A 25 -0.32 -9.79 13.17
C ASN A 25 1.23 -9.77 13.08
N LEU A 26 1.77 -10.14 11.91
CA LEU A 26 3.19 -9.92 11.58
C LEU A 26 3.44 -8.45 11.20
N HIS A 27 3.02 -7.53 12.07
CA HIS A 27 3.02 -6.09 11.85
C HIS A 27 4.40 -5.49 11.53
N PHE A 28 5.49 -6.16 11.94
CA PHE A 28 6.85 -5.76 11.60
C PHE A 28 7.13 -5.81 10.09
N LEU A 29 6.40 -6.64 9.32
CA LEU A 29 6.55 -6.71 7.86
C LEU A 29 6.01 -5.45 7.17
N HIS A 30 5.07 -4.73 7.80
CA HIS A 30 4.44 -3.56 7.18
C HIS A 30 5.44 -2.43 6.92
N TRP A 31 6.50 -2.34 7.72
CA TRP A 31 7.56 -1.34 7.55
C TRP A 31 8.31 -1.46 6.22
N VAL A 32 8.21 -2.59 5.51
CA VAL A 32 8.86 -2.85 4.22
C VAL A 32 7.94 -3.48 3.16
N SER A 33 6.65 -3.67 3.44
CA SER A 33 5.73 -4.43 2.58
C SER A 33 5.44 -3.76 1.23
N PHE A 34 5.53 -2.43 1.15
CA PHE A 34 5.30 -1.67 -0.08
C PHE A 34 6.58 -1.39 -0.87
N VAL A 35 7.76 -1.75 -0.34
CA VAL A 35 9.04 -1.59 -1.05
C VAL A 35 9.01 -2.25 -2.44
N PRO A 36 8.54 -3.51 -2.62
CA PRO A 36 8.52 -4.14 -3.94
C PRO A 36 7.69 -3.33 -4.95
N LEU A 37 6.50 -2.85 -4.55
CA LEU A 37 5.62 -2.03 -5.39
C LEU A 37 6.29 -0.70 -5.77
N LEU A 38 6.91 -0.01 -4.81
CA LEU A 38 7.60 1.26 -5.06
C LEU A 38 8.76 1.11 -6.07
N LEU A 39 9.52 0.01 -5.97
CA LEU A 39 10.66 -0.27 -6.85
C LEU A 39 10.27 -0.55 -8.31
N VAL A 40 9.01 -0.92 -8.58
CA VAL A 40 8.53 -1.27 -9.93
C VAL A 40 7.75 -0.14 -10.62
N MET A 41 7.53 0.98 -9.92
CA MET A 41 6.91 2.18 -10.51
C MET A 41 7.90 2.91 -11.42
N ARG A 42 7.41 3.36 -12.58
CA ARG A 42 8.24 4.01 -13.62
C ARG A 42 7.66 5.33 -14.09
N GLU A 43 8.50 6.31 -14.38
CA GLU A 43 8.03 7.63 -14.81
C GLU A 43 7.36 7.59 -16.19
N ASP A 44 7.86 6.74 -17.10
CA ASP A 44 7.43 6.61 -18.50
C ASP A 44 6.16 5.76 -18.69
N ASP A 45 5.61 5.17 -17.62
CA ASP A 45 4.47 4.24 -17.71
C ASP A 45 3.34 4.56 -16.70
N PRO A 46 2.67 5.73 -16.82
CA PRO A 46 1.63 6.14 -15.87
C PRO A 46 0.44 5.19 -15.85
N LYS A 47 0.03 4.65 -17.02
CA LYS A 47 -1.06 3.67 -17.12
C LYS A 47 -0.69 2.35 -16.44
N GLY A 48 0.53 1.85 -16.66
CA GLY A 48 1.01 0.64 -16.00
C GLY A 48 1.11 0.82 -14.49
N ASN A 49 1.61 1.97 -14.02
CA ASN A 49 1.66 2.27 -12.60
C ASN A 49 0.28 2.33 -11.96
N PHE A 50 -0.69 2.99 -12.61
CA PHE A 50 -2.08 3.02 -12.14
C PHE A 50 -2.62 1.61 -11.94
N MET A 51 -2.44 0.73 -12.94
CA MET A 51 -2.92 -0.65 -12.87
C MET A 51 -2.19 -1.47 -11.79
N LEU A 52 -0.89 -1.26 -11.59
CA LEU A 52 -0.13 -1.91 -10.53
C LEU A 52 -0.54 -1.44 -9.13
N GLY A 53 -0.75 -0.13 -8.95
CA GLY A 53 -1.26 0.44 -7.70
C GLY A 53 -2.67 -0.07 -7.40
N TRP A 54 -3.55 -0.08 -8.40
CA TRP A 54 -4.89 -0.66 -8.27
C TRP A 54 -4.83 -2.15 -7.90
N LEU A 55 -3.99 -2.95 -8.56
CA LEU A 55 -3.85 -4.38 -8.27
C LEU A 55 -3.34 -4.64 -6.84
N ALA A 56 -2.39 -3.83 -6.36
CA ALA A 56 -1.92 -3.89 -4.98
C ALA A 56 -3.05 -3.54 -4.00
N GLY A 57 -3.82 -2.47 -4.26
CA GLY A 57 -4.96 -2.09 -3.44
C GLY A 57 -6.09 -3.11 -3.46
N TYR A 58 -6.44 -3.65 -4.62
CA TYR A 58 -7.45 -4.69 -4.78
C TYR A 58 -7.08 -5.96 -4.03
N SER A 59 -5.83 -6.42 -4.15
CA SER A 59 -5.35 -7.60 -3.42
C SER A 59 -5.32 -7.34 -1.91
N ALA A 60 -4.79 -6.20 -1.48
CA ALA A 60 -4.83 -5.74 -0.09
C ALA A 60 -6.24 -5.79 0.51
N VAL A 61 -7.21 -5.10 -0.11
CA VAL A 61 -8.58 -5.02 0.40
C VAL A 61 -9.26 -6.38 0.35
N SER A 62 -9.05 -7.16 -0.71
CA SER A 62 -9.61 -8.52 -0.81
C SER A 62 -9.15 -9.40 0.35
N THR A 63 -7.87 -9.31 0.76
CA THR A 63 -7.36 -10.16 1.85
C THR A 63 -7.56 -9.56 3.24
N LEU A 64 -7.74 -8.25 3.38
CA LEU A 64 -8.12 -7.62 4.66
C LEU A 64 -9.59 -7.86 5.00
N PHE A 65 -10.44 -7.92 3.98
CA PHE A 65 -11.90 -7.95 4.13
C PHE A 65 -12.56 -9.22 3.59
N PHE A 66 -11.80 -10.30 3.38
CA PHE A 66 -12.35 -11.59 2.95
C PHE A 66 -13.47 -12.10 3.87
N TRP A 67 -13.37 -11.78 5.17
CA TRP A 67 -14.35 -12.14 6.20
C TRP A 67 -15.73 -11.48 6.00
N LEU A 68 -15.83 -10.41 5.20
CA LEU A 68 -17.12 -9.80 4.86
C LEU A 68 -18.05 -10.78 4.14
N ALA A 69 -17.50 -11.74 3.37
CA ALA A 69 -18.31 -12.74 2.69
C ALA A 69 -19.18 -13.54 3.67
N GLU A 70 -18.61 -13.99 4.78
CA GLU A 70 -19.34 -14.74 5.81
C GLU A 70 -20.42 -13.90 6.51
N SER A 71 -20.14 -12.62 6.73
CA SER A 71 -21.12 -11.69 7.28
C SER A 71 -22.32 -11.54 6.33
N ILE A 72 -22.08 -11.39 5.04
CA ILE A 72 -23.13 -11.25 4.02
C ILE A 72 -23.98 -12.53 3.92
N ILE A 73 -23.35 -13.70 3.93
CA ILE A 73 -24.05 -14.99 3.90
C ILE A 73 -25.00 -15.11 5.10
N ARG A 74 -24.49 -14.83 6.31
CA ARG A 74 -25.22 -15.03 7.56
C ARG A 74 -26.38 -14.05 7.77
N PHE A 75 -26.22 -12.80 7.35
CA PHE A 75 -27.18 -11.74 7.68
C PHE A 75 -28.09 -11.31 6.52
N SER A 76 -27.74 -11.63 5.27
CA SER A 76 -28.49 -11.20 4.09
C SER A 76 -29.15 -12.36 3.31
N ASN A 77 -28.94 -13.61 3.73
CA ASN A 77 -29.43 -14.81 3.03
C ASN A 77 -29.02 -14.86 1.55
N ILE A 78 -27.85 -14.30 1.21
CA ILE A 78 -27.28 -14.28 -0.14
C ILE A 78 -26.37 -15.51 -0.30
N PRO A 79 -26.44 -16.25 -1.42
CA PRO A 79 -25.55 -17.38 -1.70
C PRO A 79 -24.06 -17.01 -1.62
N ALA A 80 -23.22 -17.97 -1.23
CA ALA A 80 -21.78 -17.75 -1.04
C ALA A 80 -21.07 -17.16 -2.27
N PHE A 81 -21.42 -17.64 -3.47
CA PHE A 81 -20.85 -17.13 -4.72
C PHE A 81 -21.11 -15.63 -4.92
N LEU A 82 -22.36 -15.19 -4.73
CA LEU A 82 -22.73 -13.77 -4.86
C LEU A 82 -22.10 -12.92 -3.75
N SER A 83 -22.03 -13.45 -2.53
CA SER A 83 -21.37 -12.78 -1.41
C SER A 83 -19.89 -12.52 -1.69
N LEU A 84 -19.19 -13.48 -2.29
CA LEU A 84 -17.80 -13.31 -2.73
C LEU A 84 -17.67 -12.22 -3.81
N GLN A 85 -18.60 -12.16 -4.78
CA GLN A 85 -18.60 -11.10 -5.79
C GLN A 85 -18.79 -9.71 -5.19
N VAL A 86 -19.63 -9.58 -4.15
CA VAL A 86 -19.81 -8.31 -3.42
C VAL A 86 -18.49 -7.89 -2.76
N VAL A 87 -17.75 -8.82 -2.15
CA VAL A 87 -16.44 -8.52 -1.55
C VAL A 87 -15.42 -8.08 -2.61
N HIS A 88 -15.40 -8.72 -3.77
CA HIS A 88 -14.51 -8.29 -4.87
C HIS A 88 -14.91 -6.95 -5.46
N LEU A 89 -16.20 -6.64 -5.57
CA LEU A 89 -16.69 -5.31 -5.97
C LEU A 89 -16.29 -4.24 -4.94
N PHE A 90 -16.41 -4.56 -3.65
CA PHE A 90 -15.91 -3.71 -2.58
C PHE A 90 -14.40 -3.48 -2.70
N ALA A 91 -13.61 -4.54 -2.90
CA ALA A 91 -12.17 -4.44 -3.10
C ALA A 91 -11.78 -3.65 -4.36
N PHE A 92 -12.56 -3.77 -5.44
CA PHE A 92 -12.36 -3.01 -6.67
C PHE A 92 -12.44 -1.50 -6.42
N ALA A 93 -13.46 -1.07 -5.66
CA ALA A 93 -13.69 0.35 -5.36
C ALA A 93 -12.75 0.88 -4.26
N VAL A 94 -12.64 0.16 -3.14
CA VAL A 94 -11.88 0.60 -1.96
C VAL A 94 -10.37 0.42 -2.15
N GLY A 95 -9.94 -0.40 -3.12
CA GLY A 95 -8.53 -0.50 -3.53
C GLY A 95 -8.04 0.68 -4.38
N LEU A 96 -8.95 1.50 -4.93
CA LEU A 96 -8.63 2.61 -5.83
C LEU A 96 -7.64 3.66 -5.26
N PRO A 97 -7.66 4.02 -3.97
CA PRO A 97 -6.66 4.92 -3.38
C PRO A 97 -5.20 4.53 -3.65
N TYR A 98 -4.90 3.23 -3.72
CA TYR A 98 -3.54 2.75 -4.02
C TYR A 98 -3.14 3.06 -5.47
N ALA A 99 -4.11 3.09 -6.39
CA ALA A 99 -3.92 3.50 -7.78
C ALA A 99 -3.68 5.01 -7.93
N ILE A 100 -3.93 5.78 -6.87
CA ILE A 100 -3.68 7.23 -6.83
C ILE A 100 -2.33 7.50 -6.18
N VAL A 101 -2.07 6.90 -5.01
CA VAL A 101 -0.87 7.20 -4.20
C VAL A 101 0.40 6.69 -4.87
N PHE A 102 0.53 5.38 -5.08
CA PHE A 102 1.80 4.77 -5.51
C PHE A 102 2.31 5.26 -6.88
N PRO A 103 1.44 5.51 -7.89
CA PRO A 103 1.89 6.05 -9.18
C PRO A 103 2.50 7.46 -9.11
N LEU A 104 2.28 8.21 -8.02
CA LEU A 104 2.90 9.51 -7.83
C LEU A 104 4.39 9.41 -7.46
N ALA A 105 4.85 8.25 -6.98
CA ALA A 105 6.23 8.10 -6.48
C ALA A 105 7.31 8.50 -7.52
N PRO A 106 7.30 8.02 -8.78
CA PRO A 106 8.31 8.43 -9.76
C PRO A 106 8.25 9.93 -10.08
N ARG A 107 7.04 10.50 -10.14
CA ARG A 107 6.85 11.93 -10.42
C ARG A 107 7.35 12.81 -9.27
N LEU A 108 7.02 12.45 -8.03
CA LEU A 108 7.54 13.14 -6.84
C LEU A 108 9.06 13.04 -6.77
N ARG A 109 9.62 11.87 -7.08
CA ARG A 109 11.08 11.66 -7.10
C ARG A 109 11.78 12.50 -8.14
N ARG A 110 11.21 12.64 -9.35
CA ARG A 110 11.74 13.54 -10.37
C ARG A 110 11.71 15.01 -9.91
N VAL A 111 10.61 15.46 -9.31
CA VAL A 111 10.42 16.89 -8.96
C VAL A 111 11.19 17.28 -7.70
N PHE A 112 11.25 16.41 -6.69
CA PHE A 112 11.77 16.71 -5.35
C PHE A 112 13.06 15.96 -5.02
N GLY A 113 13.63 15.17 -5.94
CA GLY A 113 14.77 14.31 -5.66
C GLY A 113 14.45 13.34 -4.52
N VAL A 114 15.37 13.19 -3.55
CA VAL A 114 15.20 12.37 -2.34
C VAL A 114 14.01 12.82 -1.47
N GLY A 115 13.56 14.07 -1.60
CA GLY A 115 12.42 14.61 -0.83
C GLY A 115 11.10 13.84 -1.02
N TRP A 116 10.95 13.07 -2.10
CA TRP A 116 9.77 12.22 -2.33
C TRP A 116 9.47 11.26 -1.16
N VAL A 117 10.52 10.86 -0.42
CA VAL A 117 10.42 10.01 0.77
C VAL A 117 9.52 10.62 1.84
N PHE A 118 9.43 11.96 1.92
CA PHE A 118 8.56 12.67 2.86
C PHE A 118 7.20 13.04 2.26
N PHE A 119 7.14 13.31 0.96
CA PHE A 119 5.91 13.73 0.28
C PHE A 119 4.95 12.58 0.02
N LEU A 120 5.42 11.39 -0.37
CA LEU A 120 4.53 10.25 -0.63
C LEU A 120 3.77 9.81 0.63
N PRO A 121 4.39 9.70 1.82
CA PRO A 121 3.65 9.45 3.06
C PRO A 121 2.62 10.52 3.40
N ALA A 122 2.92 11.80 3.14
CA ALA A 122 1.96 12.89 3.35
C ALA A 122 0.74 12.74 2.43
N VAL A 123 0.97 12.35 1.16
CA VAL A 123 -0.11 12.05 0.21
C VAL A 123 -0.93 10.85 0.67
N GLN A 124 -0.31 9.77 1.16
CA GLN A 124 -1.05 8.62 1.73
C GLN A 124 -1.95 9.06 2.87
N VAL A 125 -1.43 9.83 3.83
CA VAL A 125 -2.22 10.34 4.97
C VAL A 125 -3.37 11.22 4.50
N ALA A 126 -3.12 12.14 3.56
CA ALA A 126 -4.17 12.99 3.00
C ALA A 126 -5.26 12.15 2.33
N VAL A 127 -4.88 11.15 1.53
CA VAL A 127 -5.82 10.23 0.88
C VAL A 127 -6.61 9.42 1.91
N GLU A 128 -5.97 8.88 2.96
CA GLU A 128 -6.66 8.20 4.05
C GLU A 128 -7.63 9.11 4.82
N PHE A 129 -7.30 10.39 4.95
CA PHE A 129 -8.14 11.37 5.66
C PHE A 129 -9.38 11.77 4.86
N VAL A 130 -9.26 11.97 3.54
CA VAL A 130 -10.37 12.42 2.69
C VAL A 130 -11.20 11.29 2.10
N THR A 131 -10.66 10.07 2.01
CA THR A 131 -11.39 8.93 1.44
C THR A 131 -12.38 8.40 2.45
N PRO A 132 -13.70 8.48 2.20
CA PRO A 132 -14.68 7.87 3.07
C PRO A 132 -14.50 6.35 3.05
N ALA A 133 -14.36 5.75 4.22
CA ALA A 133 -14.21 4.31 4.36
C ALA A 133 -15.43 3.72 5.08
N LEU A 134 -16.18 2.84 4.39
CA LEU A 134 -17.26 2.07 5.01
C LEU A 134 -16.71 1.19 6.14
N PHE A 135 -15.53 0.60 5.90
CA PHE A 135 -14.75 -0.12 6.90
C PHE A 135 -13.33 0.48 6.93
N PRO A 136 -13.01 1.35 7.90
CA PRO A 136 -11.73 2.05 7.92
C PRO A 136 -10.57 1.10 8.18
N TYR A 137 -9.59 1.10 7.28
CA TYR A 137 -8.28 0.48 7.46
C TYR A 137 -7.20 1.49 7.09
N PHE A 138 -6.57 2.06 8.11
CA PHE A 138 -5.42 2.96 7.98
C PHE A 138 -4.13 2.16 8.09
N GLN A 139 -3.08 2.46 7.31
CA GLN A 139 -1.86 1.63 7.38
C GLN A 139 -1.28 1.52 8.80
N GLY A 140 -1.37 2.63 9.56
CA GLY A 140 -0.91 2.70 10.94
C GLY A 140 -1.63 1.73 11.90
N VAL A 141 -2.86 1.29 11.59
CA VAL A 141 -3.65 0.42 12.49
C VAL A 141 -2.98 -0.92 12.75
N SER A 142 -2.19 -1.40 11.79
CA SER A 142 -1.41 -2.63 11.92
C SER A 142 -0.49 -2.63 13.15
N GLN A 143 -0.05 -1.46 13.62
CA GLN A 143 0.89 -1.31 14.73
C GLN A 143 0.22 -1.24 16.10
N TYR A 144 -1.06 -1.61 16.22
CA TYR A 144 -1.83 -1.47 17.47
C TYR A 144 -1.26 -2.22 18.68
N ARG A 145 -0.38 -3.23 18.48
CA ARG A 145 0.32 -3.95 19.56
C ARG A 145 1.71 -3.41 19.87
N VAL A 146 2.14 -2.34 19.21
CA VAL A 146 3.48 -1.77 19.38
C VAL A 146 3.41 -0.58 20.32
N ALA A 147 4.06 -0.70 21.48
CA ALA A 147 3.91 0.27 22.56
C ALA A 147 4.42 1.70 22.24
N PRO A 148 5.37 1.91 21.32
CA PRO A 148 5.65 3.26 20.83
C PRO A 148 4.58 3.80 19.85
N ALA A 149 3.93 2.93 19.07
CA ALA A 149 3.02 3.35 18.01
C ALA A 149 1.69 3.91 18.55
N TRP A 150 1.07 3.26 19.52
CA TRP A 150 -0.13 3.80 20.19
C TRP A 150 0.16 5.07 21.03
N GLN A 151 1.38 5.27 21.56
CA GLN A 151 1.79 6.51 22.23
C GLN A 151 1.87 7.65 21.23
N LEU A 152 2.49 7.42 20.08
CA LEU A 152 2.47 8.38 18.97
C LEU A 152 1.03 8.68 18.53
N ALA A 153 0.21 7.64 18.37
CA ALA A 153 -1.18 7.79 17.98
C ALA A 153 -2.01 8.61 18.98
N SER A 154 -1.64 8.66 20.26
CA SER A 154 -2.31 9.52 21.25
C SER A 154 -2.13 11.03 20.97
N VAL A 155 -1.09 11.40 20.23
CA VAL A 155 -0.78 12.80 19.87
C VAL A 155 -1.19 13.10 18.43
N THR A 156 -0.85 12.22 17.49
CA THR A 156 -1.03 12.45 16.05
C THR A 156 -2.26 11.78 15.46
N GLY A 157 -2.98 10.97 16.25
CA GLY A 157 -3.89 9.96 15.73
C GLY A 157 -3.15 8.85 14.97
N VAL A 158 -3.92 7.90 14.43
CA VAL A 158 -3.41 6.78 13.62
C VAL A 158 -2.64 7.25 12.38
N TYR A 159 -2.94 8.45 11.88
CA TYR A 159 -2.30 9.05 10.71
C TYR A 159 -0.80 9.26 10.88
N GLY A 160 -0.32 9.64 12.07
CA GLY A 160 1.12 9.74 12.30
C GLY A 160 1.83 8.39 12.22
N VAL A 161 1.16 7.31 12.61
CA VAL A 161 1.68 5.95 12.47
C VAL A 161 1.64 5.51 11.00
N THR A 162 0.56 5.81 10.25
CA THR A 162 0.52 5.63 8.78
C THR A 162 1.71 6.33 8.13
N TYR A 163 1.95 7.59 8.50
CA TYR A 163 3.05 8.38 7.96
C TYR A 163 4.39 7.68 8.18
N LEU A 164 4.67 7.22 9.41
CA LEU A 164 5.92 6.51 9.71
C LEU A 164 6.07 5.21 8.95
N VAL A 165 5.02 4.39 8.86
CA VAL A 165 5.07 3.12 8.09
C VAL A 165 5.40 3.39 6.62
N MET A 166 4.75 4.38 6.02
CA MET A 166 5.01 4.76 4.63
C MET A 166 6.39 5.40 4.45
N LEU A 167 6.83 6.24 5.40
CA LEU A 167 8.15 6.87 5.40
C LEU A 167 9.24 5.81 5.36
N THR A 168 9.15 4.78 6.19
CA THR A 168 10.13 3.67 6.19
C THR A 168 10.13 2.91 4.88
N ASN A 169 8.96 2.60 4.31
CA ASN A 169 8.87 1.96 3.00
C ASN A 169 9.55 2.80 1.91
N CYS A 170 9.31 4.12 1.89
CA CYS A 170 9.90 5.02 0.91
C CYS A 170 11.41 5.16 1.12
N ALA A 171 11.87 5.27 2.37
CA ALA A 171 13.30 5.38 2.69
C ALA A 171 14.08 4.11 2.28
N VAL A 172 13.53 2.93 2.56
CA VAL A 172 14.12 1.65 2.14
C VAL A 172 14.13 1.53 0.62
N ALA A 173 13.04 1.90 -0.05
CA ALA A 173 13.00 1.91 -1.51
C ALA A 173 14.04 2.88 -2.10
N GLU A 174 14.16 4.10 -1.58
CA GLU A 174 15.16 5.07 -2.04
C GLU A 174 16.58 4.56 -1.84
N LEU A 175 16.88 3.96 -0.68
CA LEU A 175 18.19 3.36 -0.40
C LEU A 175 18.55 2.31 -1.46
N ILE A 176 17.62 1.39 -1.77
CA ILE A 176 17.83 0.35 -2.79
C ILE A 176 18.00 0.96 -4.18
N ILE A 177 17.29 2.04 -4.51
CA ILE A 177 17.45 2.66 -5.82
C ILE A 177 18.80 3.41 -5.92
N ALA A 178 19.21 4.09 -4.85
CA ALA A 178 20.47 4.81 -4.78
C ALA A 178 21.67 3.87 -4.91
N THR A 179 21.65 2.71 -4.22
CA THR A 179 22.73 1.71 -4.36
C THR A 179 22.83 1.17 -5.79
N ARG A 180 21.70 0.83 -6.42
CA ARG A 180 21.66 0.38 -7.82
C ARG A 180 22.11 1.44 -8.82
N ALA A 181 22.00 2.72 -8.49
CA ALA A 181 22.49 3.81 -9.33
C ALA A 181 24.01 3.96 -9.24
N GLY A 182 24.59 3.79 -8.04
CA GLY A 182 26.04 3.81 -7.84
C GLY A 182 26.79 2.60 -8.41
N GLU A 183 26.11 1.45 -8.52
CA GLU A 183 26.67 0.22 -9.13
C GLU A 183 26.69 0.25 -10.66
N ARG A 184 25.97 1.16 -11.32
CA ARG A 184 26.04 1.29 -12.79
C ARG A 184 27.38 1.92 -13.15
N PRO A 185 28.28 1.22 -13.88
CA PRO A 185 29.49 1.85 -14.36
C PRO A 185 29.09 3.07 -15.19
N THR A 186 29.60 4.23 -14.82
CA THR A 186 29.50 5.42 -15.64
C THR A 186 30.23 5.11 -16.95
N CYS A 187 29.52 4.78 -18.02
CA CYS A 187 30.09 4.91 -19.36
C CYS A 187 30.40 6.39 -19.55
N GLY A 188 31.66 6.75 -19.29
CA GLY A 188 32.25 8.01 -19.72
C GLY A 188 32.37 8.04 -21.25
N PRO A 189 32.58 9.24 -21.80
CA PRO A 189 32.00 9.73 -23.06
C PRO A 189 32.29 8.90 -24.30
#